data_AF-A0A9D6DWR9-F1
#
_entry.id   AF-A0A9D6DWR9-F1
#
_cell.length_a   1.000
_cell.length_b   1.000
_cell.length_c   1.000
_cell.angle_alpha   90.00
_cell.angle_beta   90.00
_cell.angle_gamma   90.00
#
_symmetry.space_group_name_H-M   'P 1'
#
loop_
_entity.id
_entity.type
_entity.pdbx_description
1 polymer ?
#
loop_
_entity_poly.entity_id
_entity_poly.type
_entity_poly.pdbx_seq_one_letter_code
_entity_poly.pdbx_strand_id
1 'polypeptide(L)' 'MSKKETRPIRAVLFDLGNVVFYFSFKNAFDRMQRNCGLDRLSIERRFAASGLEVLYDGGKISSRKFFTETKKLLGLTMD' A
#
# COMPACT_ATOMS: atom_id res chain seq x y z
N MET A 1 -41.14 14.50 24.50
CA MET A 1 -39.71 14.59 24.14
C MET A 1 -39.04 13.27 24.52
N SER A 2 -38.59 12.48 23.55
CA SER A 2 -37.91 11.21 23.82
C SER A 2 -36.46 11.46 24.26
N LYS A 3 -36.07 11.00 25.45
CA LYS A 3 -34.68 11.05 25.93
C LYS A 3 -33.83 10.14 25.05
N LYS A 4 -32.84 10.70 24.36
CA LYS A 4 -31.80 9.92 23.67
C LYS A 4 -30.93 9.25 24.73
N GLU A 5 -31.04 7.93 24.88
CA GLU A 5 -30.09 7.16 25.70
C GLU A 5 -28.70 7.22 25.06
N THR A 6 -27.77 7.91 25.71
CA THR A 6 -26.36 7.89 25.32
C THR A 6 -25.69 6.67 25.93
N ARG A 7 -25.43 5.65 25.13
CA ARG A 7 -24.57 4.54 25.57
C ARG A 7 -23.11 5.00 25.54
N PRO A 8 -22.31 4.76 26.59
CA PRO A 8 -20.91 5.14 26.61
C PRO A 8 -20.10 4.33 25.58
N ILE A 9 -19.24 5.00 24.82
CA ILE A 9 -18.26 4.35 23.94
C ILE A 9 -17.29 3.57 24.82
N ARG A 10 -17.12 2.28 24.55
CA ARG A 10 -16.26 1.38 25.34
C ARG A 10 -14.91 1.11 24.70
N ALA A 11 -14.80 1.31 23.38
CA ALA A 11 -13.58 1.09 22.62
C ALA A 11 -13.55 2.01 21.39
N VAL A 12 -12.35 2.42 21.00
CA VAL A 12 -12.07 3.14 19.75
C VAL A 12 -10.98 2.38 19.02
N LEU A 13 -11.24 2.01 17.78
CA LEU A 13 -10.29 1.35 16.90
C LEU A 13 -9.77 2.36 15.90
N PHE A 14 -8.45 2.46 15.80
CA PHE A 14 -7.80 3.34 14.85
C PHE A 14 -7.21 2.49 13.73
N ASP A 15 -7.52 2.89 12.49
CA ASP A 15 -6.74 2.46 11.34
C ASP A 15 -5.33 3.06 11.44
N LEU A 16 -4.40 2.56 10.64
CA LEU A 16 -3.01 2.94 10.72
C LEU A 16 -2.70 4.13 9.81
N GLY A 17 -2.85 3.93 8.51
CA GLY A 17 -2.47 4.90 7.47
C GLY A 17 -3.38 6.12 7.46
N ASN A 18 -2.80 7.31 7.57
CA ASN A 18 -3.48 8.61 7.61
C ASN A 18 -4.48 8.78 8.77
N VAL A 19 -4.38 7.94 9.80
CA VAL A 19 -5.09 8.07 11.08
C VAL A 19 -4.09 8.21 12.22
N VAL A 20 -3.19 7.23 12.40
CA VAL A 20 -2.15 7.28 13.44
C VAL A 20 -0.87 7.93 12.92
N PHE A 21 -0.56 7.78 11.63
CA PHE A 21 0.58 8.47 11.00
C PHE A 21 0.30 8.84 9.54
N TYR A 22 1.07 9.79 9.03
CA TYR A 22 1.04 10.15 7.61
C TYR A 22 1.63 9.06 6.74
N PHE A 23 0.84 8.56 5.80
CA PHE A 23 1.25 7.52 4.86
C PHE A 23 1.06 7.99 3.42
N SER A 24 2.07 7.73 2.58
CA SER A 24 2.00 8.06 1.16
C SER A 24 2.79 7.07 0.30
N PHE A 25 2.10 6.42 -0.63
CA PHE A 25 2.73 5.62 -1.69
C PHE A 25 3.65 6.45 -2.58
N LYS A 26 3.41 7.76 -2.70
CA LYS A 26 4.28 8.67 -3.46
C LYS A 26 5.73 8.58 -2.97
N ASN A 27 5.93 8.60 -1.65
CA ASN A 27 7.27 8.49 -1.04
C ASN A 27 7.95 7.15 -1.36
N ALA A 28 7.17 6.07 -1.46
CA ALA A 28 7.69 4.76 -1.85
C ALA A 28 8.11 4.76 -3.33
N PHE A 29 7.26 5.26 -4.23
CA PHE A 29 7.58 5.34 -5.66
C PHE A 29 8.74 6.30 -5.95
N ASP A 30 8.85 7.42 -5.24
CA ASP A 30 10.01 8.33 -5.33
C ASP A 30 11.32 7.63 -4.91
N ARG A 31 11.27 6.75 -3.91
CA ARG A 31 12.42 5.91 -3.52
C ARG A 31 12.73 4.87 -4.59
N MET A 32 11.72 4.23 -5.16
CA MET A 32 11.88 3.22 -6.20
C MET A 32 12.47 3.79 -7.48
N GLN A 33 12.04 4.98 -7.91
CA GLN A 33 12.56 5.67 -9.10
C GLN A 33 14.09 5.73 -9.11
N ARG A 34 14.71 5.99 -7.95
CA ARG A 34 16.18 6.08 -7.81
C ARG A 34 16.91 4.78 -8.13
N ASN A 35 16.26 3.64 -7.96
CA ASN A 35 16.87 2.31 -8.11
C ASN A 35 16.39 1.57 -9.37
N CYS A 36 15.26 1.98 -9.97
CA CYS A 36 14.60 1.23 -11.03
C CYS A 36 14.83 1.81 -12.44
N GLY A 37 15.39 3.02 -12.55
CA GLY A 37 15.56 3.69 -13.86
C GLY A 37 14.23 4.07 -14.55
N LEU A 38 13.11 3.99 -13.83
CA LEU A 38 11.77 4.38 -14.28
C LEU A 38 11.32 5.62 -13.52
N ASP A 39 10.62 6.54 -14.19
CA ASP A 39 10.00 7.67 -13.52
C ASP A 39 8.86 7.23 -12.59
N ARG A 40 8.57 8.04 -11.56
CA ARG A 40 7.57 7.77 -10.54
C ARG A 40 6.20 7.45 -11.15
N LEU A 41 5.75 8.23 -12.13
CA LEU A 41 4.42 8.06 -12.71
C LEU A 41 4.30 6.75 -13.47
N SER A 42 5.37 6.32 -14.15
CA SER A 42 5.42 4.99 -14.78
C SER A 42 5.36 3.85 -13.76
N ILE A 43 6.07 3.96 -12.64
CA ILE A 43 6.03 2.97 -11.55
C ILE A 43 4.61 2.91 -10.96
N GLU A 44 4.05 4.07 -10.62
CA GLU A 44 2.72 4.21 -10.02
C GLU A 44 1.63 3.60 -10.92
N ARG A 45 1.63 3.92 -12.22
CA ARG A 45 0.66 3.37 -13.18
C ARG A 45 0.76 1.86 -13.31
N ARG A 46 1.97 1.32 -13.40
CA ARG A 46 2.19 -0.14 -13.50
C ARG A 46 1.72 -0.84 -12.24
N PHE A 47 2.05 -0.28 -11.07
CA PHE A 47 1.65 -0.83 -9.78
C PHE A 47 0.13 -0.82 -9.60
N ALA A 48 -0.53 0.32 -9.88
CA ALA A 48 -1.98 0.44 -9.81
C ALA A 48 -2.72 -0.51 -10.76
N ALA A 49 -2.15 -0.79 -11.94
CA ALA A 49 -2.73 -1.74 -12.88
C ALA A 49 -2.50 -3.22 -12.51
N SER A 50 -1.59 -3.52 -11.58
CA SER A 50 -1.14 -4.90 -11.31
C SER A 50 -2.04 -5.68 -10.36
N GLY A 51 -2.73 -4.99 -9.43
CA GLY A 51 -3.44 -5.63 -8.32
C GLY A 51 -2.54 -6.39 -7.33
N LEU A 52 -1.21 -6.20 -7.40
CA LEU A 52 -0.27 -6.88 -6.52
C LEU A 52 -0.43 -6.46 -5.06
N GLU A 53 -0.84 -5.21 -4.75
CA GLU A 53 -1.06 -4.81 -3.36
C GLU A 53 -2.23 -5.57 -2.75
N VAL A 54 -3.32 -5.75 -3.49
CA VAL A 54 -4.49 -6.49 -3.03
C VAL A 54 -4.12 -7.93 -2.65
N LEU A 55 -3.28 -8.59 -3.47
CA LEU A 55 -2.81 -9.94 -3.18
C LEU A 55 -1.88 -9.98 -1.96
N TYR A 56 -1.02 -8.99 -1.80
CA TYR A 56 -0.06 -8.93 -0.70
C TYR A 56 -0.73 -8.59 0.62
N ASP A 57 -1.48 -7.50 0.67
CA ASP A 57 -2.19 -7.03 1.87
C ASP A 57 -3.27 -8.03 2.30
N GLY A 58 -3.88 -8.74 1.35
CA GLY A 58 -4.80 -9.84 1.61
C GLY A 58 -4.13 -11.15 2.04
N GLY A 59 -2.81 -11.17 2.19
CA GLY A 59 -2.02 -12.34 2.62
C GLY A 59 -2.00 -13.50 1.63
N LYS A 60 -2.34 -13.27 0.36
CA LYS A 60 -2.41 -14.30 -0.69
C LYS A 60 -1.06 -14.65 -1.29
N ILE A 61 -0.09 -13.75 -1.17
CA ILE A 61 1.29 -13.96 -1.62
C ILE A 61 2.28 -13.54 -0.53
N SER A 62 3.44 -14.21 -0.48
CA SER A 62 4.50 -13.86 0.47
C SER A 62 5.22 -12.58 0.06
N SER A 63 5.92 -11.93 1.01
CA SER A 63 6.75 -10.74 0.72
C SER A 63 7.80 -11.02 -0.36
N ARG A 64 8.39 -12.22 -0.38
CA ARG A 64 9.35 -12.62 -1.42
C ARG A 64 8.68 -12.68 -2.79
N LYS A 65 7.47 -13.26 -2.88
CA LYS A 65 6.72 -13.33 -4.14
C LYS A 65 6.28 -11.94 -4.60
N PHE A 66 5.76 -11.12 -3.69
CA PHE A 66 5.40 -9.73 -3.98
C PHE A 66 6.60 -8.93 -4.53
N PHE A 67 7.77 -9.06 -3.90
CA PHE A 67 9.00 -8.41 -4.38
C PHE A 67 9.41 -8.90 -5.78
N THR A 68 9.44 -10.21 -6.01
CA THR A 68 9.76 -10.80 -7.31
C THR A 68 8.80 -10.34 -8.41
N GLU A 69 7.49 -10.38 -8.16
CA GLU A 69 6.48 -9.95 -9.14
C GLU A 69 6.55 -8.43 -9.37
N THR A 70 6.84 -7.64 -8.34
CA THR A 70 7.08 -6.20 -8.50
C THR A 70 8.31 -5.92 -9.36
N LYS A 71 9.44 -6.65 -9.17
CA LYS A 71 10.61 -6.53 -10.05
C LYS A 71 10.28 -6.84 -11.50
N LYS A 72 9.55 -7.94 -11.75
CA LYS A 72 9.10 -8.33 -13.10
C LYS A 72 8.19 -7.25 -13.73
N LEU A 73 7.21 -6.76 -12.98
CA LEU A 73 6.29 -5.70 -13.40
C LEU A 73 7.04 -4.44 -13.85
N LEU A 74 8.15 -4.13 -13.18
CA LEU A 74 9.00 -2.98 -13.48
C LEU A 74 10.09 -3.28 -14.53
N GLY A 75 10.17 -4.50 -15.06
CA GLY A 75 11.17 -4.88 -16.06
C GLY A 75 12.60 -4.95 -15.51
N LEU A 76 12.76 -5.19 -14.20
CA LEU A 76 14.07 -5.31 -13.56
C LEU A 76 14.55 -6.76 -13.63
N THR A 77 15.81 -6.97 -13.98
CA THR A 77 16.44 -8.30 -13.99
C THR A 77 16.51 -8.88 -12.58
N MET A 78 16.26 -10.19 -12.46
CA MET A 78 16.56 -10.93 -11.25
C MET A 78 18.03 -11.32 -11.33
N ASP A 79 18.82 -10.86 -10.36
CA ASP A 79 20.13 -11.44 -10.07
C ASP A 79 19.93 -12.67 -9.18
#